data_AF-A0A7L0QPX0-F1
#
_entry.id   AF-A0A7L0QPX0-F1
#
_cell.length_a   1.000
_cell.length_b   1.000
_cell.length_c   1.000
_cell.angle_alpha   90.00
_cell.angle_beta   90.00
_cell.angle_gamma   90.00
#
_symmetry.space_group_name_H-M   'P 1'
#
loop_
_entity.id
_entity.type
_entity.pdbx_description
1 polymer ?
#
loop_
_entity_poly.entity_id
_entity_poly.type
_entity_poly.pdbx_seq_one_letter_code
_entity_poly.pdbx_strand_id
1 'polypeptide(L)'
;MRAALALLPLLAAAQALHRGKAYVREKVCHEYKILGKENFRTLTIISTSQKYSNGTFQEIGHLVREIVSLAETCCADGADPSCYDAGSTALSEKSCGPDSPFPAHPGAAQCCGQQGLERKLCLAALRHPPQPLPRFLQPSDSELCHAFRLEPREFADRFLYEYASSYSQAPLPVLLASTTTFLSMVSTCCISSAPTACFLKEKLERRTLSLLTLTSNRICSRFSAYGKDKASFSTLASLAQKIPTASFEELLPLAEDAAEVASQCCDSMAEDCMQKKLLEHTARVCSALSAQDERFAACCKGKNLMENHFCILAMPPAPATRLPEPPEPTNKELCAKEGALHATRFLFELARRHPNLPEAVLAKLYDASRKLRGECCSSKDPSACWDSKRQRIASELFPFLAKANQLCGQYHKLPFLEFKKRLRDSLAQPEPEPTPAPLEQLLEQRASFAASCCLPDAPPLLCASKV
;
A
#
# COMPACT_ATOMS: atom_id res chain seq x y z
N MET A 1 -11.46 51.86 15.42
CA MET A 1 -11.96 50.56 15.95
C MET A 1 -12.12 49.48 14.87
N ARG A 2 -12.63 49.77 13.67
CA ARG A 2 -12.78 48.76 12.58
C ARG A 2 -11.45 48.18 12.04
N ALA A 3 -10.37 48.97 12.02
CA ALA A 3 -9.04 48.48 11.58
C ALA A 3 -8.37 47.51 12.59
N ALA A 4 -8.64 47.65 13.89
CA ALA A 4 -8.07 46.78 14.93
C ALA A 4 -8.70 45.38 14.92
N LEU A 5 -9.99 45.28 14.55
CA LEU A 5 -10.71 44.01 14.42
C LEU A 5 -10.29 43.19 13.18
N ALA A 6 -9.84 43.85 12.10
CA ALA A 6 -9.29 43.19 10.92
C ALA A 6 -7.87 42.62 11.13
N LEU A 7 -7.13 43.14 12.11
CA LEU A 7 -5.78 42.69 12.45
C LEU A 7 -5.75 41.46 13.38
N LEU A 8 -6.81 41.24 14.18
CA LEU A 8 -6.92 40.09 15.08
C LEU A 8 -6.81 38.71 14.37
N PRO A 9 -7.47 38.44 13.23
CA PRO A 9 -7.29 37.17 12.51
C PRO A 9 -5.90 37.04 11.88
N LEU A 10 -5.28 38.14 11.44
CA LEU A 10 -3.90 38.15 10.94
C LEU A 10 -2.89 37.88 12.07
N LEU A 11 -3.12 38.44 13.26
CA LEU A 11 -2.36 38.17 14.48
C LEU A 11 -2.51 36.71 14.93
N ALA A 12 -3.72 36.15 14.89
CA ALA A 12 -3.97 34.75 15.24
C ALA A 12 -3.31 33.79 14.24
N ALA A 13 -3.39 34.09 12.93
CA ALA A 13 -2.71 33.32 11.90
C ALA A 13 -1.18 33.42 12.02
N ALA A 14 -0.64 34.62 12.28
CA ALA A 14 0.78 34.84 12.52
C ALA A 14 1.26 34.12 13.79
N GLN A 15 0.47 34.12 14.86
CA GLN A 15 0.76 33.40 16.11
C GLN A 15 0.68 31.88 15.93
N ALA A 16 -0.28 31.36 15.15
CA ALA A 16 -0.34 29.94 14.81
C ALA A 16 0.86 29.51 13.96
N LEU A 17 1.29 30.34 13.00
CA LEU A 17 2.52 30.14 12.24
C LEU A 17 3.76 30.11 13.14
N HIS A 18 3.86 31.06 14.07
CA HIS A 18 4.98 31.17 15.00
C HIS A 18 5.03 30.01 16.00
N ARG A 19 3.88 29.56 16.51
CA ARG A 19 3.79 28.37 17.36
C ARG A 19 4.16 27.09 16.61
N GLY A 20 3.73 26.95 15.35
CA GLY A 20 4.11 25.82 14.50
C GLY A 20 5.62 25.72 14.26
N LYS A 21 6.29 26.86 14.09
CA LYS A 21 7.77 26.94 13.91
C LYS A 21 8.54 26.45 15.14
N ALA A 22 8.20 26.99 16.31
CA ALA A 22 8.82 26.57 17.58
C ALA A 22 8.61 25.07 17.84
N TYR A 23 7.41 24.56 17.56
CA TYR A 23 7.05 23.15 17.75
C TYR A 23 7.91 22.18 16.92
N VAL A 24 8.16 22.48 15.64
CA VAL A 24 8.96 21.59 14.77
C VAL A 24 10.42 21.54 15.23
N ARG A 25 11.03 22.70 15.53
CA ARG A 25 12.39 22.76 16.08
C ARG A 25 12.49 22.00 17.39
N GLU A 26 11.59 22.26 18.33
CA GLU A 26 11.59 21.61 19.64
C GLU A 26 11.50 20.09 19.52
N LYS A 27 10.60 19.59 18.66
CA LYS A 27 10.48 18.16 18.40
C LYS A 27 11.78 17.56 17.85
N VAL A 28 12.36 18.16 16.81
CA VAL A 28 13.59 17.65 16.18
C VAL A 28 14.77 17.71 17.14
N CYS A 29 14.92 18.80 17.89
CA CYS A 29 15.99 18.92 18.87
C CYS A 29 15.82 17.99 20.06
N HIS A 30 14.58 17.74 20.49
CA HIS A 30 14.27 16.73 21.51
C HIS A 30 14.67 15.32 21.02
N GLU A 31 14.25 14.94 19.81
CA GLU A 31 14.63 13.67 19.19
C GLU A 31 16.15 13.53 19.02
N TYR A 32 16.82 14.56 18.49
CA TYR A 32 18.27 14.58 18.32
C TYR A 32 19.02 14.40 19.65
N LYS A 33 18.57 15.09 20.71
CA LYS A 33 19.17 15.03 22.04
C LYS A 33 18.99 13.66 22.70
N ILE A 34 17.82 13.04 22.54
CA ILE A 34 17.53 11.70 23.09
C ILE A 34 18.32 10.62 22.34
N LEU A 35 18.29 10.66 21.01
CA LEU A 35 18.88 9.60 20.18
C LEU A 35 20.41 9.70 20.11
N GLY A 36 20.93 10.92 20.15
CA GLY A 36 22.31 11.21 19.77
C GLY A 36 22.51 11.17 18.24
N LYS A 37 23.65 11.69 17.80
CA LYS A 37 23.95 11.95 16.38
C LYS A 37 23.79 10.71 15.48
N GLU A 38 24.37 9.58 15.87
CA GLU A 38 24.39 8.39 15.00
C GLU A 38 23.01 7.71 14.90
N ASN A 39 22.24 7.62 15.99
CA ASN A 39 20.89 7.06 15.93
C ASN A 39 19.91 8.02 15.22
N PHE A 40 20.07 9.33 15.41
CA PHE A 40 19.32 10.32 14.65
C PHE A 40 19.62 10.22 13.14
N ARG A 41 20.89 10.01 12.78
CA ARG A 41 21.30 9.74 11.40
C ARG A 41 20.65 8.47 10.85
N THR A 42 20.67 7.37 11.60
CA THR A 42 19.99 6.10 11.21
C THR A 42 18.50 6.32 10.96
N LEU A 43 17.81 7.00 11.88
CA LEU A 43 16.39 7.35 11.72
C LEU A 43 16.15 8.23 10.48
N THR A 44 17.07 9.17 10.22
CA THR A 44 17.01 10.05 9.05
C THR A 44 17.20 9.27 7.75
N ILE A 45 18.10 8.27 7.71
CA ILE A 45 18.25 7.38 6.54
C ILE A 45 16.94 6.65 6.25
N ILE A 46 16.36 6.00 7.26
CA ILE A 46 15.12 5.22 7.09
C ILE A 46 13.97 6.13 6.62
N SER A 47 13.69 7.22 7.35
CA SER A 47 12.57 8.11 7.06
C SER A 47 12.72 8.84 5.72
N THR A 48 13.95 9.23 5.35
CA THR A 48 14.21 9.88 4.06
C THR A 48 14.12 8.88 2.90
N SER A 49 14.62 7.66 3.08
CA SER A 49 14.51 6.59 2.07
C SER A 49 13.07 6.13 1.86
N GLN A 50 12.27 6.13 2.93
CA GLN A 50 10.84 5.92 2.87
C GLN A 50 10.14 7.05 2.11
N LYS A 51 10.41 8.30 2.50
CA LYS A 51 9.82 9.49 1.88
C LYS A 51 10.14 9.50 0.39
N TYR A 52 11.41 9.38 0.02
CA TYR A 52 11.92 9.43 -1.35
C TYR A 52 12.23 8.02 -1.88
N SER A 53 11.22 7.16 -1.95
CA SER A 53 11.39 5.73 -2.29
C SER A 53 11.98 5.43 -3.67
N ASN A 54 12.02 6.41 -4.58
CA ASN A 54 12.69 6.30 -5.88
C ASN A 54 14.04 7.02 -5.94
N GLY A 55 14.47 7.69 -4.86
CA GLY A 55 15.77 8.34 -4.80
C GLY A 55 16.92 7.33 -4.80
N THR A 56 18.07 7.73 -5.32
CA THR A 56 19.30 6.95 -5.28
C THR A 56 19.95 7.01 -3.90
N PHE A 57 20.79 6.01 -3.58
CA PHE A 57 21.55 6.01 -2.32
C PHE A 57 22.38 7.28 -2.13
N GLN A 58 22.97 7.80 -3.22
CA GLN A 58 23.79 9.01 -3.19
C GLN A 58 22.95 10.24 -2.84
N GLU A 59 21.83 10.46 -3.54
CA GLU A 59 20.91 11.58 -3.30
C GLU A 59 20.36 11.56 -1.87
N ILE A 60 19.94 10.40 -1.38
CA ILE A 60 19.50 10.21 0.01
C ILE A 60 20.64 10.55 0.96
N GLY A 61 21.85 10.08 0.70
CA GLY A 61 23.03 10.40 1.50
C GLY A 61 23.34 11.89 1.57
N HIS A 62 23.18 12.64 0.47
CA HIS A 62 23.32 14.11 0.46
C HIS A 62 22.29 14.77 1.37
N LEU A 63 21.01 14.39 1.23
CA LEU A 63 19.93 14.97 2.03
C LEU A 63 20.06 14.63 3.52
N VAL A 64 20.38 13.38 3.86
CA VAL A 64 20.62 12.94 5.25
C VAL A 64 21.74 13.76 5.90
N ARG A 65 22.87 13.94 5.21
CA ARG A 65 24.00 14.73 5.75
C ARG A 65 23.58 16.14 6.13
N GLU A 66 22.82 16.79 5.27
CA GLU A 66 22.38 18.17 5.47
C GLU A 66 21.33 18.29 6.58
N ILE A 67 20.40 17.33 6.69
CA ILE A 67 19.43 17.27 7.80
C ILE A 67 20.14 17.06 9.15
N VAL A 68 21.10 16.13 9.20
CA VAL A 68 21.87 15.84 10.42
C VAL A 68 22.73 17.04 10.82
N SER A 69 23.39 17.70 9.86
CA SER A 69 24.18 18.91 10.11
C SER A 69 23.32 20.07 10.61
N LEU A 70 22.12 20.23 10.06
CA LEU A 70 21.15 21.23 10.54
C LEU A 70 20.74 20.97 11.98
N ALA A 71 20.42 19.72 12.33
CA ALA A 71 20.06 19.35 13.70
C ALA A 71 21.23 19.56 14.67
N GLU A 72 22.44 19.12 14.29
CA GLU A 72 23.65 19.31 15.10
C GLU A 72 23.93 20.79 15.39
N THR A 73 23.75 21.65 14.39
CA THR A 73 24.02 23.09 14.52
C THR A 73 22.92 23.82 15.30
N CYS A 74 21.66 23.59 14.96
CA CYS A 74 20.54 24.38 15.49
C CYS A 74 19.95 23.87 16.81
N CYS A 75 20.36 22.68 17.25
CA CYS A 75 19.98 22.09 18.53
C CYS A 75 21.08 22.17 19.60
N ALA A 76 22.21 22.83 19.28
CA ALA A 76 23.24 23.16 20.26
C ALA A 76 22.73 24.18 21.28
N ASP A 77 23.26 24.13 22.50
CA ASP A 77 22.93 25.09 23.56
C ASP A 77 23.34 26.51 23.11
N GLY A 78 22.42 27.47 23.24
CA GLY A 78 22.65 28.85 22.80
C GLY A 78 22.47 29.09 21.29
N ALA A 79 22.05 28.09 20.50
CA ALA A 79 21.74 28.29 19.10
C ALA A 79 20.56 29.27 18.90
N ASP A 80 20.67 30.10 17.87
CA ASP A 80 19.68 31.13 17.55
C ASP A 80 18.27 30.51 17.38
N PRO A 81 17.21 31.12 17.95
CA PRO A 81 15.85 30.59 17.86
C PRO A 81 15.35 30.37 16.43
N SER A 82 15.85 31.14 15.46
CA SER A 82 15.49 31.07 14.04
C SER A 82 16.38 30.13 13.21
N CYS A 83 17.46 29.58 13.80
CA CYS A 83 18.44 28.75 13.10
C CYS A 83 17.78 27.61 12.31
N TYR A 84 16.90 26.84 12.96
CA TYR A 84 16.28 25.68 12.34
C TYR A 84 15.33 26.07 11.20
N ASP A 85 14.55 27.15 11.38
CA ASP A 85 13.64 27.65 10.36
C ASP A 85 14.39 28.18 9.13
N ALA A 86 15.48 28.93 9.36
CA ALA A 86 16.33 29.47 8.31
C ALA A 86 16.98 28.33 7.53
N GLY A 87 17.61 27.37 8.22
CA GLY A 87 18.23 26.21 7.59
C GLY A 87 17.23 25.30 6.87
N SER A 88 16.05 25.05 7.44
CA SER A 88 14.95 24.32 6.78
C SER A 88 14.48 25.04 5.50
N THR A 89 14.45 26.37 5.50
CA THR A 89 14.13 27.16 4.31
C THR A 89 15.21 26.99 3.24
N ALA A 90 16.49 27.14 3.62
CA ALA A 90 17.62 26.96 2.72
C ALA A 90 17.65 25.53 2.11
N LEU A 91 17.35 24.50 2.90
CA LEU A 91 17.19 23.12 2.40
C LEU A 91 16.09 23.00 1.35
N SER A 92 14.94 23.62 1.61
CA SER A 92 13.79 23.59 0.69
C SER A 92 14.12 24.36 -0.60
N GLU A 93 14.80 25.50 -0.51
CA GLU A 93 15.29 26.25 -1.67
C GLU A 93 16.31 25.45 -2.48
N LYS A 94 17.28 24.82 -1.80
CA LYS A 94 18.27 23.94 -2.42
C LYS A 94 17.62 22.77 -3.15
N SER A 95 16.58 22.16 -2.58
CA SER A 95 15.82 21.07 -3.24
C SER A 95 15.12 21.49 -4.53
N CYS A 96 14.87 22.79 -4.70
CA CYS A 96 14.26 23.36 -5.90
C CYS A 96 15.28 23.88 -6.92
N GLY A 97 16.58 23.85 -6.59
CA GLY A 97 17.63 24.26 -7.51
C GLY A 97 17.80 23.27 -8.67
N PRO A 98 18.19 23.74 -9.86
CA PRO A 98 18.40 22.87 -11.04
C PRO A 98 19.52 21.84 -10.81
N ASP A 99 20.54 22.20 -10.03
CA ASP A 99 21.68 21.35 -9.68
C ASP A 99 21.52 20.71 -8.28
N SER A 100 20.28 20.55 -7.81
CA SER A 100 20.00 19.95 -6.51
C SER A 100 20.55 18.52 -6.44
N PRO A 101 21.38 18.19 -5.43
CA PRO A 101 21.85 16.82 -5.22
C PRO A 101 20.82 15.95 -4.46
N PHE A 102 19.62 16.49 -4.20
CA PHE A 102 18.58 15.83 -3.42
C PHE A 102 17.58 15.11 -4.30
N PRO A 103 16.97 14.02 -3.81
CA PRO A 103 15.92 13.35 -4.56
C PRO A 103 14.67 14.23 -4.62
N ALA A 104 13.90 14.12 -5.69
CA ALA A 104 12.68 14.88 -5.91
C ALA A 104 11.44 13.97 -6.03
N HIS A 105 10.33 14.44 -5.50
CA HIS A 105 9.03 13.80 -5.71
C HIS A 105 8.43 14.19 -7.07
N PRO A 106 7.58 13.33 -7.66
CA PRO A 106 6.64 13.76 -8.70
C PRO A 106 5.82 14.97 -8.20
N GLY A 107 5.74 16.03 -9.01
CA GLY A 107 5.04 17.28 -8.64
C GLY A 107 5.90 18.30 -7.87
N ALA A 108 7.15 17.99 -7.52
CA ALA A 108 8.04 18.93 -6.82
C ALA A 108 8.20 20.27 -7.57
N ALA A 109 8.28 20.24 -8.90
CA ALA A 109 8.37 21.45 -9.72
C ALA A 109 7.20 22.44 -9.49
N GLN A 110 5.98 21.93 -9.29
CA GLN A 110 4.81 22.77 -8.99
C GLN A 110 4.95 23.42 -7.61
N CYS A 111 5.43 22.67 -6.61
CA CYS A 111 5.69 23.22 -5.28
C CYS A 111 6.83 24.25 -5.29
N CYS A 112 7.86 24.05 -6.11
CA CYS A 112 8.99 24.97 -6.23
C CYS A 112 8.61 26.34 -6.83
N GLY A 113 7.51 26.42 -7.57
CA GLY A 113 6.92 27.69 -8.00
C GLY A 113 6.34 28.53 -6.86
N GLN A 114 6.02 27.92 -5.71
CA GLN A 114 5.52 28.61 -4.52
C GLN A 114 6.67 29.23 -3.71
N GLN A 115 6.37 30.05 -2.70
CA GLN A 115 7.37 30.69 -1.83
C GLN A 115 7.11 30.44 -0.34
N GLY A 116 8.14 30.63 0.49
CA GLY A 116 8.02 30.61 1.94
C GLY A 116 7.36 29.35 2.51
N LEU A 117 6.33 29.53 3.33
CA LEU A 117 5.62 28.42 3.98
C LEU A 117 4.80 27.58 2.99
N GLU A 118 4.22 28.19 1.96
CA GLU A 118 3.41 27.45 0.98
C GLU A 118 4.26 26.42 0.24
N ARG A 119 5.48 26.81 -0.16
CA ARG A 119 6.48 25.86 -0.71
C ARG A 119 6.75 24.72 0.25
N LYS A 120 7.03 25.02 1.53
CA LYS A 120 7.33 24.00 2.55
C LYS A 120 6.18 23.02 2.75
N LEU A 121 4.95 23.52 2.87
CA LEU A 121 3.77 22.69 3.07
C LEU A 121 3.48 21.83 1.82
N CYS A 122 3.62 22.40 0.63
CA CYS A 122 3.47 21.68 -0.63
C CYS A 122 4.48 20.54 -0.73
N LEU A 123 5.79 20.82 -0.55
CA LEU A 123 6.85 19.81 -0.56
C LEU A 123 6.68 18.75 0.56
N ALA A 124 6.16 19.14 1.72
CA ALA A 124 5.89 18.21 2.81
C ALA A 124 4.73 17.25 2.49
N ALA A 125 3.74 17.69 1.73
CA ALA A 125 2.57 16.91 1.35
C ALA A 125 2.85 15.91 0.21
N LEU A 126 3.93 16.11 -0.57
CA LEU A 126 4.30 15.18 -1.63
C LEU A 126 4.69 13.81 -1.05
N ARG A 127 4.19 12.76 -1.71
CA ARG A 127 4.53 11.36 -1.43
C ARG A 127 4.87 10.68 -2.74
N HIS A 128 5.80 9.72 -2.73
CA HIS A 128 5.92 8.80 -3.86
C HIS A 128 4.72 7.85 -3.89
N PRO A 129 4.23 7.49 -5.08
CA PRO A 129 3.26 6.41 -5.18
C PRO A 129 3.88 5.13 -4.62
N PRO A 130 3.08 4.24 -4.01
CA PRO A 130 3.57 2.95 -3.56
C PRO A 130 4.25 2.18 -4.69
N GLN A 131 5.35 1.49 -4.39
CA GLN A 131 5.99 0.63 -5.38
C GLN A 131 5.09 -0.60 -5.63
N PRO A 132 4.92 -1.04 -6.90
CA PRO A 132 4.07 -2.19 -7.20
C PRO A 132 4.57 -3.48 -6.54
N LEU A 133 5.89 -3.62 -6.38
CA LEU A 133 6.52 -4.76 -5.70
C LEU A 133 7.73 -4.25 -4.89
N PRO A 134 7.99 -4.80 -3.70
CA PRO A 134 9.25 -4.58 -3.00
C PRO A 134 10.44 -4.99 -3.89
N ARG A 135 11.50 -4.19 -3.89
CA ARG A 135 12.73 -4.42 -4.67
C ARG A 135 13.85 -5.06 -3.86
N PHE A 136 13.75 -5.04 -2.53
CA PHE A 136 14.75 -5.60 -1.65
C PHE A 136 14.80 -7.13 -1.81
N LEU A 137 15.95 -7.62 -2.28
CA LEU A 137 16.28 -9.03 -2.33
C LEU A 137 17.37 -9.27 -1.29
N GLN A 138 17.08 -10.10 -0.30
CA GLN A 138 18.07 -10.42 0.72
C GLN A 138 19.21 -11.26 0.10
N PRO A 139 20.48 -10.79 0.19
CA PRO A 139 21.63 -11.58 -0.23
C PRO A 139 21.80 -12.87 0.59
N SER A 140 22.62 -13.79 0.10
CA SER A 140 23.02 -14.98 0.87
C SER A 140 23.77 -14.60 2.14
N ASP A 141 23.76 -15.49 3.13
CA ASP A 141 24.42 -15.27 4.42
C ASP A 141 25.94 -15.02 4.25
N SER A 142 26.56 -15.65 3.25
CA SER A 142 27.96 -15.39 2.89
C SER A 142 28.19 -14.01 2.29
N GLU A 143 27.31 -13.54 1.40
CA GLU A 143 27.40 -12.21 0.80
C GLU A 143 27.19 -11.12 1.86
N LEU A 144 26.21 -11.32 2.75
CA LEU A 144 25.96 -10.44 3.90
C LEU A 144 27.21 -10.29 4.76
N CYS A 145 27.83 -11.42 5.16
CA CYS A 145 29.03 -11.36 5.99
C CYS A 145 30.26 -10.83 5.28
N HIS A 146 30.39 -11.08 3.98
CA HIS A 146 31.48 -10.49 3.18
C HIS A 146 31.36 -8.96 3.17
N ALA A 147 30.19 -8.42 2.80
CA ALA A 147 29.95 -6.98 2.77
C ALA A 147 30.09 -6.35 4.15
N PHE A 148 29.53 -6.98 5.19
CA PHE A 148 29.64 -6.49 6.57
C PHE A 148 31.08 -6.44 7.08
N ARG A 149 31.94 -7.41 6.73
CA ARG A 149 33.36 -7.42 7.14
C ARG A 149 34.21 -6.39 6.40
N LEU A 150 33.88 -6.07 5.15
CA LEU A 150 34.59 -5.08 4.36
C LEU A 150 34.35 -3.68 4.94
N GLU A 151 33.10 -3.23 4.95
CA GLU A 151 32.74 -1.88 5.40
C GLU A 151 31.42 -1.91 6.21
N PRO A 152 31.47 -2.20 7.53
CA PRO A 152 30.27 -2.39 8.34
C PRO A 152 29.30 -1.20 8.31
N ARG A 153 29.84 0.03 8.27
CA ARG A 153 29.05 1.27 8.24
C ARG A 153 28.37 1.47 6.89
N GLU A 154 29.10 1.31 5.78
CA GLU A 154 28.51 1.44 4.44
C GLU A 154 27.46 0.34 4.23
N PHE A 155 27.76 -0.90 4.63
CA PHE A 155 26.80 -2.00 4.60
C PHE A 155 25.50 -1.64 5.32
N ALA A 156 25.59 -1.13 6.56
CA ALA A 156 24.43 -0.76 7.34
C ALA A 156 23.62 0.35 6.65
N ASP A 157 24.28 1.42 6.20
CA ASP A 157 23.62 2.54 5.52
C ASP A 157 22.93 2.10 4.22
N ARG A 158 23.60 1.26 3.42
CA ARG A 158 23.07 0.71 2.17
C ARG A 158 21.84 -0.14 2.43
N PHE A 159 21.93 -1.05 3.41
CA PHE A 159 20.80 -1.88 3.80
C PHE A 159 19.61 -1.04 4.27
N LEU A 160 19.84 -0.06 5.14
CA LEU A 160 18.78 0.83 5.65
C LEU A 160 18.07 1.56 4.52
N TYR A 161 18.84 2.09 3.56
CA TYR A 161 18.32 2.74 2.36
C TYR A 161 17.48 1.78 1.51
N GLU A 162 18.05 0.66 1.07
CA GLU A 162 17.39 -0.26 0.14
C GLU A 162 16.12 -0.87 0.76
N TYR A 163 16.19 -1.24 2.03
CA TYR A 163 15.08 -1.83 2.75
C TYR A 163 13.95 -0.82 2.96
N ALA A 164 14.25 0.39 3.45
CA ALA A 164 13.24 1.41 3.71
C ALA A 164 12.61 1.96 2.42
N SER A 165 13.38 2.11 1.33
CA SER A 165 12.81 2.49 0.03
C SER A 165 11.90 1.41 -0.54
N SER A 166 12.31 0.14 -0.42
CA SER A 166 11.54 -1.02 -0.89
C SER A 166 10.23 -1.22 -0.12
N TYR A 167 10.22 -0.97 1.19
CA TYR A 167 9.06 -1.11 2.07
C TYR A 167 8.49 0.25 2.50
N SER A 168 8.52 1.23 1.60
CA SER A 168 8.22 2.64 1.88
C SER A 168 6.79 2.95 2.35
N GLN A 169 5.87 1.99 2.32
CA GLN A 169 4.52 2.19 2.87
C GLN A 169 4.33 1.52 4.23
N ALA A 170 5.30 0.74 4.72
CA ALA A 170 5.22 0.21 6.08
C ALA A 170 5.29 1.37 7.10
N PRO A 171 4.57 1.28 8.23
CA PRO A 171 4.70 2.25 9.31
C PRO A 171 6.15 2.37 9.77
N LEU A 172 6.62 3.60 9.99
CA LEU A 172 8.00 3.88 10.37
C LEU A 172 8.48 3.06 11.59
N PRO A 173 7.70 2.88 12.67
CA PRO A 173 8.10 2.03 13.79
C PRO A 173 8.34 0.57 13.40
N VAL A 174 7.53 0.02 12.49
CA VAL A 174 7.69 -1.36 11.99
C VAL A 174 9.00 -1.47 11.19
N LEU A 175 9.29 -0.48 10.34
CA LEU A 175 10.55 -0.43 9.59
C LEU A 175 11.75 -0.37 10.53
N LEU A 176 11.72 0.53 11.53
CA LEU A 176 12.78 0.70 12.52
C LEU A 176 13.07 -0.62 13.26
N ALA A 177 12.04 -1.30 13.75
CA ALA A 177 12.20 -2.59 14.41
C ALA A 177 12.79 -3.65 13.45
N SER A 178 12.26 -3.70 12.21
CA SER A 178 12.66 -4.68 11.19
C SER A 178 14.13 -4.52 10.78
N THR A 179 14.57 -3.28 10.54
CA THR A 179 15.95 -2.98 10.16
C THR A 179 16.92 -3.16 11.31
N THR A 180 16.56 -2.71 12.52
CA THR A 180 17.42 -2.84 13.70
C THR A 180 17.68 -4.30 14.04
N THR A 181 16.65 -5.13 14.06
CA THR A 181 16.80 -6.56 14.29
C THR A 181 17.58 -7.24 13.15
N PHE A 182 17.53 -6.71 11.92
CA PHE A 182 18.33 -7.23 10.80
C PHE A 182 19.81 -6.99 10.99
N LEU A 183 20.17 -5.75 11.28
CA LEU A 183 21.56 -5.39 11.50
C LEU A 183 22.13 -6.13 12.71
N SER A 184 21.34 -6.30 13.78
CA SER A 184 21.73 -7.10 14.95
C SER A 184 22.00 -8.56 14.60
N MET A 185 21.13 -9.19 13.81
CA MET A 185 21.33 -10.57 13.33
C MET A 185 22.62 -10.67 12.51
N VAL A 186 22.84 -9.75 11.57
CA VAL A 186 24.06 -9.76 10.72
C VAL A 186 25.32 -9.58 11.58
N SER A 187 25.33 -8.58 12.47
CA SER A 187 26.51 -8.32 13.32
C SER A 187 26.82 -9.50 14.24
N THR A 188 25.78 -10.19 14.75
CA THR A 188 25.93 -11.33 15.65
C THR A 188 26.37 -12.59 14.90
N CYS A 189 25.72 -12.92 13.79
CA CYS A 189 25.98 -14.16 13.09
C CYS A 189 27.25 -14.14 12.23
N CYS A 190 27.66 -12.98 11.72
CA CYS A 190 28.87 -12.89 10.90
C CYS A 190 30.18 -13.02 11.68
N ILE A 191 30.14 -12.88 13.00
CA ILE A 191 31.27 -13.11 13.92
C ILE A 191 31.14 -14.42 14.71
N SER A 192 30.04 -15.16 14.51
CA SER A 192 29.81 -16.45 15.15
C SER A 192 30.78 -17.51 14.63
N SER A 193 31.20 -18.44 15.50
CA SER A 193 31.93 -19.64 15.09
C SER A 193 31.07 -20.63 14.28
N ALA A 194 29.74 -20.48 14.31
CA ALA A 194 28.79 -21.28 13.53
C ALA A 194 27.76 -20.38 12.79
N PRO A 195 28.17 -19.61 11.75
CA PRO A 195 27.32 -18.61 11.11
C PRO A 195 26.00 -19.17 10.57
N THR A 196 26.03 -20.34 9.92
CA THR A 196 24.83 -20.95 9.33
C THR A 196 23.76 -21.28 10.37
N ALA A 197 24.17 -21.87 11.50
CA ALA A 197 23.23 -22.21 12.58
C ALA A 197 22.70 -20.94 13.27
N CYS A 198 23.54 -19.92 13.44
CA CYS A 198 23.13 -18.62 13.97
C CYS A 198 22.07 -17.96 13.08
N PHE A 199 22.34 -17.81 11.77
CA PHE A 199 21.40 -17.18 10.84
C PHE A 199 20.08 -17.94 10.77
N LEU A 200 20.10 -19.27 10.77
CA LEU A 200 18.88 -20.07 10.78
C LEU A 200 18.01 -19.75 12.00
N LYS A 201 18.61 -19.70 13.20
CA LYS A 201 17.90 -19.37 14.45
C LYS A 201 17.33 -17.95 14.40
N GLU A 202 18.16 -16.96 14.11
CA GLU A 202 17.76 -15.55 14.08
C GLU A 202 16.67 -15.25 13.03
N LYS A 203 16.76 -15.87 11.84
CA LYS A 203 15.72 -15.74 10.81
C LYS A 203 14.38 -16.31 11.26
N LEU A 204 14.39 -17.42 12.01
CA LEU A 204 13.17 -18.01 12.56
C LEU A 204 12.56 -17.12 13.64
N GLU A 205 13.37 -16.58 14.54
CA GLU A 205 12.92 -15.66 15.60
C GLU A 205 12.35 -14.36 15.02
N ARG A 206 12.96 -13.84 13.97
CA ARG A 206 12.53 -12.60 13.29
C ARG A 206 11.42 -12.79 12.25
N ARG A 207 10.99 -14.02 11.99
CA ARG A 207 9.99 -14.35 10.96
C ARG A 207 8.71 -13.52 11.11
N THR A 208 8.19 -13.39 12.32
CA THR A 208 6.95 -12.65 12.59
C THR A 208 7.07 -11.18 12.23
N LEU A 209 8.19 -10.53 12.59
CA LEU A 209 8.44 -9.12 12.29
C LEU A 209 8.69 -8.87 10.79
N SER A 210 9.42 -9.76 10.14
CA SER A 210 9.62 -9.71 8.68
C SER A 210 8.27 -9.80 7.94
N LEU A 211 7.43 -10.76 8.32
CA LEU A 211 6.11 -10.90 7.74
C LEU A 211 5.18 -9.73 8.08
N LEU A 212 5.25 -9.18 9.31
CA LEU A 212 4.53 -7.96 9.68
C LEU A 212 4.95 -6.78 8.80
N THR A 213 6.25 -6.61 8.53
CA THR A 213 6.78 -5.55 7.65
C THR A 213 6.18 -5.67 6.25
N LEU A 214 6.21 -6.89 5.68
CA LEU A 214 5.66 -7.16 4.35
C LEU A 214 4.16 -6.87 4.29
N THR A 215 3.38 -7.39 5.24
CA THR A 215 1.92 -7.21 5.28
C THR A 215 1.54 -5.76 5.51
N SER A 216 2.19 -5.08 6.45
CA SER A 216 1.94 -3.67 6.73
C SER A 216 2.21 -2.81 5.50
N ASN A 217 3.33 -3.05 4.82
CA ASN A 217 3.66 -2.38 3.57
C ASN A 217 2.57 -2.60 2.51
N ARG A 218 2.07 -3.84 2.34
CA ARG A 218 1.03 -4.16 1.37
C ARG A 218 -0.31 -3.49 1.69
N ILE A 219 -0.76 -3.59 2.94
CA ILE A 219 -2.01 -2.97 3.42
C ILE A 219 -1.95 -1.46 3.18
N CYS A 220 -0.87 -0.81 3.61
CA CYS A 220 -0.71 0.63 3.47
C CYS A 220 -0.48 1.07 2.03
N SER A 221 0.18 0.27 1.20
CA SER A 221 0.28 0.51 -0.24
C SER A 221 -1.09 0.51 -0.90
N ARG A 222 -1.92 -0.51 -0.60
CA ARG A 222 -3.29 -0.61 -1.11
C ARG A 222 -4.15 0.55 -0.62
N PHE A 223 -4.06 0.87 0.67
CA PHE A 223 -4.81 1.98 1.27
C PHE A 223 -4.41 3.34 0.69
N SER A 224 -3.11 3.59 0.49
CA SER A 224 -2.62 4.80 -0.16
C SER A 224 -3.11 4.93 -1.60
N ALA A 225 -3.17 3.82 -2.34
CA ALA A 225 -3.65 3.80 -3.72
C ALA A 225 -5.17 3.96 -3.85
N TYR A 226 -5.94 3.40 -2.93
CA TYR A 226 -7.40 3.30 -3.05
C TYR A 226 -8.16 4.31 -2.20
N GLY A 227 -7.58 4.78 -1.10
CA GLY A 227 -8.32 5.44 -0.04
C GLY A 227 -9.27 4.48 0.69
N LYS A 228 -9.98 5.00 1.69
CA LYS A 228 -10.75 4.20 2.65
C LYS A 228 -11.88 3.38 2.00
N ASP A 229 -12.75 4.02 1.24
CA ASP A 229 -13.97 3.37 0.71
C ASP A 229 -13.64 2.24 -0.27
N LYS A 230 -12.68 2.49 -1.18
CA LYS A 230 -12.27 1.48 -2.16
C LYS A 230 -11.39 0.39 -1.54
N ALA A 231 -10.59 0.69 -0.50
CA ALA A 231 -9.88 -0.32 0.26
C ALA A 231 -10.84 -1.23 1.05
N SER A 232 -11.92 -0.67 1.60
CA SER A 232 -13.01 -1.45 2.21
C SER A 232 -13.65 -2.36 1.16
N PHE A 233 -14.06 -1.83 0.01
CA PHE A 233 -14.62 -2.65 -1.06
C PHE A 233 -13.66 -3.76 -1.55
N SER A 234 -12.36 -3.45 -1.69
CA SER A 234 -11.33 -4.43 -2.06
C SER A 234 -11.29 -5.61 -1.08
N THR A 235 -11.33 -5.33 0.22
CA THR A 235 -11.40 -6.36 1.26
C THR A 235 -12.71 -7.13 1.21
N LEU A 236 -13.84 -6.43 1.05
CA LEU A 236 -15.17 -7.03 0.93
C LEU A 236 -15.22 -8.02 -0.23
N ALA A 237 -14.72 -7.62 -1.39
CA ALA A 237 -14.70 -8.46 -2.57
C ALA A 237 -13.79 -9.69 -2.37
N SER A 238 -12.60 -9.51 -1.77
CA SER A 238 -11.71 -10.62 -1.43
C SER A 238 -12.36 -11.64 -0.48
N LEU A 239 -13.05 -11.17 0.57
CA LEU A 239 -13.79 -12.04 1.49
C LEU A 239 -14.94 -12.75 0.76
N ALA A 240 -15.71 -12.02 -0.05
CA ALA A 240 -16.81 -12.57 -0.83
C ALA A 240 -16.36 -13.68 -1.80
N GLN A 241 -15.17 -13.56 -2.38
CA GLN A 241 -14.57 -14.60 -3.22
C GLN A 241 -14.06 -15.80 -2.42
N LYS A 242 -13.62 -15.61 -1.17
CA LYS A 242 -13.12 -16.68 -0.28
C LYS A 242 -14.22 -17.43 0.45
N ILE A 243 -15.36 -16.79 0.74
CA ILE A 243 -16.54 -17.39 1.39
C ILE A 243 -17.84 -16.89 0.73
N PRO A 244 -18.19 -17.39 -0.48
CA PRO A 244 -19.32 -16.89 -1.25
C PRO A 244 -20.69 -17.14 -0.60
N THR A 245 -20.75 -18.01 0.41
CA THR A 245 -21.95 -18.33 1.19
C THR A 245 -22.30 -17.27 2.23
N ALA A 246 -21.33 -16.48 2.71
CA ALA A 246 -21.56 -15.43 3.69
C ALA A 246 -22.37 -14.27 3.09
N SER A 247 -23.17 -13.62 3.93
CA SER A 247 -24.00 -12.48 3.52
C SER A 247 -23.20 -11.17 3.42
N PHE A 248 -23.79 -10.17 2.76
CA PHE A 248 -23.23 -8.83 2.68
C PHE A 248 -23.13 -8.19 4.08
N GLU A 249 -24.16 -8.37 4.91
CA GLU A 249 -24.24 -7.86 6.28
C GLU A 249 -23.16 -8.43 7.21
N GLU A 250 -22.73 -9.66 6.96
CA GLU A 250 -21.65 -10.29 7.73
C GLU A 250 -20.27 -9.82 7.27
N LEU A 251 -20.07 -9.63 5.97
CA LEU A 251 -18.75 -9.33 5.40
C LEU A 251 -18.43 -7.82 5.34
N LEU A 252 -19.41 -6.95 5.16
CA LEU A 252 -19.19 -5.50 5.08
C LEU A 252 -18.53 -4.94 6.36
N PRO A 253 -18.99 -5.26 7.58
CA PRO A 253 -18.36 -4.75 8.80
C PRO A 253 -16.90 -5.19 8.95
N LEU A 254 -16.55 -6.41 8.53
CA LEU A 254 -15.17 -6.90 8.53
C LEU A 254 -14.31 -6.12 7.53
N ALA A 255 -14.87 -5.81 6.36
CA ALA A 255 -14.19 -5.05 5.33
C ALA A 255 -13.96 -3.58 5.71
N GLU A 256 -14.95 -2.95 6.36
CA GLU A 256 -14.82 -1.60 6.93
C GLU A 256 -13.80 -1.57 8.06
N ASP A 257 -13.80 -2.57 8.95
CA ASP A 257 -12.82 -2.72 10.02
C ASP A 257 -11.39 -2.85 9.46
N ALA A 258 -11.18 -3.62 8.39
CA ALA A 258 -9.87 -3.70 7.73
C ALA A 258 -9.38 -2.36 7.17
N ALA A 259 -10.28 -1.57 6.58
CA ALA A 259 -9.96 -0.23 6.09
C ALA A 259 -9.67 0.74 7.25
N GLU A 260 -10.35 0.57 8.39
CA GLU A 260 -10.11 1.35 9.61
C GLU A 260 -8.72 1.07 10.18
N VAL A 261 -8.30 -0.20 10.26
CA VAL A 261 -6.93 -0.61 10.67
C VAL A 261 -5.88 0.16 9.87
N ALA A 262 -6.03 0.19 8.54
CA ALA A 262 -5.10 0.91 7.67
C ALA A 262 -5.12 2.42 7.94
N SER A 263 -6.31 3.02 8.06
CA SER A 263 -6.46 4.46 8.31
C SER A 263 -5.86 4.90 9.66
N GLN A 264 -5.90 4.04 10.68
CA GLN A 264 -5.38 4.32 12.01
C GLN A 264 -3.87 4.09 12.10
N CYS A 265 -3.32 3.10 11.39
CA CYS A 265 -1.96 2.64 11.63
C CYS A 265 -0.93 2.97 10.55
N CYS A 266 -1.32 3.27 9.30
CA CYS A 266 -0.34 3.47 8.23
C CYS A 266 0.56 4.70 8.43
N ASP A 267 0.01 5.78 9.01
CA ASP A 267 0.76 7.00 9.35
C ASP A 267 1.04 7.11 10.87
N SER A 268 0.78 6.06 11.66
CA SER A 268 0.95 6.06 13.12
C SER A 268 2.40 5.88 13.55
N MET A 269 2.79 6.58 14.61
CA MET A 269 4.09 6.44 15.27
C MET A 269 4.06 5.47 16.47
N ALA A 270 2.90 4.88 16.80
CA ALA A 270 2.81 3.87 17.85
C ALA A 270 3.39 2.53 17.37
N GLU A 271 4.37 1.99 18.10
CA GLU A 271 5.16 0.82 17.71
C GLU A 271 4.33 -0.44 17.43
N ASP A 272 3.29 -0.67 18.24
CA ASP A 272 2.46 -1.87 18.19
C ASP A 272 1.15 -1.68 17.39
N CYS A 273 0.88 -0.48 16.83
CA CYS A 273 -0.43 -0.16 16.22
C CYS A 273 -0.85 -1.22 15.21
N MET A 274 -0.01 -1.42 14.18
CA MET A 274 -0.34 -2.31 13.08
C MET A 274 -0.45 -3.76 13.55
N GLN A 275 0.47 -4.21 14.41
CA GLN A 275 0.41 -5.56 14.95
C GLN A 275 -0.88 -5.76 15.75
N LYS A 276 -1.14 -4.93 16.76
CA LYS A 276 -2.31 -5.03 17.62
C LYS A 276 -3.62 -4.98 16.82
N LYS A 277 -3.77 -3.99 15.94
CA LYS A 277 -4.99 -3.81 15.15
C LYS A 277 -5.22 -4.93 14.15
N LEU A 278 -4.16 -5.47 13.55
CA LEU A 278 -4.26 -6.63 12.66
C LEU A 278 -4.68 -7.90 13.41
N LEU A 279 -4.17 -8.12 14.63
CA LEU A 279 -4.56 -9.25 15.47
C LEU A 279 -6.02 -9.14 15.91
N GLU A 280 -6.44 -7.95 16.35
CA GLU A 280 -7.84 -7.66 16.70
C GLU A 280 -8.78 -7.91 15.50
N HIS A 281 -8.41 -7.43 14.31
CA HIS A 281 -9.16 -7.66 13.08
C HIS A 281 -9.24 -9.15 12.73
N THR A 282 -8.11 -9.87 12.80
CA THR A 282 -8.05 -11.30 12.49
C THR A 282 -8.90 -12.11 13.46
N ALA A 283 -8.93 -11.75 14.75
CA ALA A 283 -9.80 -12.39 15.73
C ALA A 283 -11.29 -12.19 15.39
N ARG A 284 -11.69 -10.99 14.95
CA ARG A 284 -13.06 -10.71 14.48
C ARG A 284 -13.43 -11.55 13.25
N VAL A 285 -12.55 -11.61 12.26
CA VAL A 285 -12.75 -12.45 11.06
C VAL A 285 -12.92 -13.91 11.45
N CYS A 286 -12.05 -14.44 12.32
CA CYS A 286 -12.16 -15.81 12.80
C CYS A 286 -13.45 -16.07 13.57
N SER A 287 -13.85 -15.15 14.45
CA SER A 287 -15.09 -15.28 15.21
C SER A 287 -16.33 -15.30 14.30
N ALA A 288 -16.34 -14.51 13.23
CA ALA A 288 -17.47 -14.40 12.33
C ALA A 288 -17.55 -15.60 11.35
N LEU A 289 -16.42 -16.04 10.81
CA LEU A 289 -16.40 -16.91 9.62
C LEU A 289 -16.00 -18.37 9.90
N SER A 290 -15.33 -18.67 11.02
CA SER A 290 -14.80 -20.03 11.26
C SER A 290 -15.89 -21.11 11.35
N ALA A 291 -17.08 -20.76 11.83
CA ALA A 291 -18.19 -21.72 11.92
C ALA A 291 -18.89 -21.96 10.57
N GLN A 292 -18.64 -21.10 9.57
CA GLN A 292 -19.34 -21.11 8.28
C GLN A 292 -18.55 -21.81 7.18
N ASP A 293 -17.22 -21.85 7.29
CA ASP A 293 -16.34 -22.40 6.26
C ASP A 293 -15.14 -23.14 6.87
N GLU A 294 -14.91 -24.38 6.45
CA GLU A 294 -13.85 -25.23 6.98
C GLU A 294 -12.43 -24.70 6.71
N ARG A 295 -12.22 -23.94 5.63
CA ARG A 295 -10.92 -23.36 5.31
C ARG A 295 -10.61 -22.21 6.26
N PHE A 296 -11.61 -21.38 6.58
CA PHE A 296 -11.50 -20.39 7.65
C PHE A 296 -11.29 -21.06 9.00
N ALA A 297 -12.05 -22.11 9.32
CA ALA A 297 -11.86 -22.89 10.55
C ALA A 297 -10.43 -23.44 10.68
N ALA A 298 -9.85 -23.94 9.58
CA ALA A 298 -8.49 -24.45 9.53
C ALA A 298 -7.46 -23.32 9.76
N CYS A 299 -7.62 -22.18 9.08
CA CYS A 299 -6.73 -21.04 9.28
C CYS A 299 -6.80 -20.46 10.70
N CYS A 300 -7.99 -20.42 11.30
CA CYS A 300 -8.21 -19.85 12.62
C CYS A 300 -7.75 -20.75 13.78
N LYS A 301 -7.36 -22.00 13.49
CA LYS A 301 -6.72 -22.93 14.42
C LYS A 301 -5.18 -22.85 14.40
N GLY A 302 -4.59 -21.88 13.70
CA GLY A 302 -3.13 -21.69 13.68
C GLY A 302 -2.56 -21.38 15.07
N LYS A 303 -1.22 -21.44 15.21
CA LYS A 303 -0.56 -21.36 16.52
C LYS A 303 -0.68 -19.99 17.17
N ASN A 304 -0.88 -18.95 16.37
CA ASN A 304 -1.06 -17.57 16.83
C ASN A 304 -1.84 -16.76 15.77
N LEU A 305 -2.37 -15.61 16.19
CA LEU A 305 -3.21 -14.77 15.33
C LEU A 305 -2.47 -14.22 14.09
N MET A 306 -1.14 -14.06 14.12
CA MET A 306 -0.38 -13.68 12.91
C MET A 306 -0.39 -14.82 11.87
N GLU A 307 -0.13 -16.06 12.30
CA GLU A 307 -0.24 -17.23 11.40
C GLU A 307 -1.66 -17.37 10.83
N ASN A 308 -2.68 -17.15 11.65
CA ASN A 308 -4.08 -17.15 11.19
C ASN A 308 -4.30 -16.11 10.10
N HIS A 309 -3.80 -14.89 10.29
CA HIS A 309 -3.90 -13.81 9.32
C HIS A 309 -3.25 -14.18 7.99
N PHE A 310 -2.02 -14.71 8.01
CA PHE A 310 -1.31 -15.12 6.80
C PHE A 310 -2.01 -16.27 6.07
N CYS A 311 -2.57 -17.23 6.80
CA CYS A 311 -3.36 -18.30 6.21
C CYS A 311 -4.59 -17.75 5.50
N ILE A 312 -5.35 -16.85 6.14
CA ILE A 312 -6.53 -16.22 5.53
C ILE A 312 -6.15 -15.40 4.30
N LEU A 313 -5.06 -14.62 4.37
CA LEU A 313 -4.56 -13.82 3.26
C LEU A 313 -4.20 -14.70 2.05
N ALA A 314 -3.40 -15.75 2.27
CA ALA A 314 -2.91 -16.65 1.23
C ALA A 314 -3.98 -17.62 0.69
N MET A 315 -5.13 -17.73 1.38
CA MET A 315 -6.21 -18.63 0.99
C MET A 315 -6.67 -18.36 -0.45
N PRO A 316 -6.71 -19.37 -1.35
CA PRO A 316 -7.23 -19.18 -2.69
C PRO A 316 -8.73 -18.86 -2.64
N PRO A 317 -9.33 -18.31 -3.71
CA PRO A 317 -10.78 -18.16 -3.79
C PRO A 317 -11.51 -19.49 -3.57
N ALA A 318 -12.77 -19.44 -3.15
CA ALA A 318 -13.61 -20.62 -3.07
C ALA A 318 -13.93 -21.15 -4.49
N PRO A 319 -14.22 -22.45 -4.64
CA PRO A 319 -14.84 -22.94 -5.87
C PRO A 319 -16.11 -22.16 -6.21
N ALA A 320 -16.41 -22.02 -7.50
CA ALA A 320 -17.63 -21.34 -7.93
C ALA A 320 -18.86 -22.10 -7.43
N THR A 321 -19.70 -21.42 -6.66
CA THR A 321 -20.95 -21.95 -6.11
C THR A 321 -22.13 -21.35 -6.86
N ARG A 322 -23.16 -22.16 -7.14
CA ARG A 322 -24.43 -21.65 -7.66
C ARG A 322 -25.18 -20.96 -6.53
N LEU A 323 -25.39 -19.66 -6.67
CA LEU A 323 -26.15 -18.82 -5.75
C LEU A 323 -27.46 -18.40 -6.43
N PRO A 324 -28.54 -18.12 -5.66
CA PRO A 324 -29.74 -17.51 -6.22
C PRO A 324 -29.42 -16.22 -6.99
N GLU A 325 -30.20 -15.87 -8.01
CA GLU A 325 -30.00 -14.59 -8.71
C GLU A 325 -30.10 -13.42 -7.72
N PRO A 326 -29.14 -12.50 -7.72
CA PRO A 326 -29.19 -11.36 -6.81
C PRO A 326 -30.27 -10.39 -7.27
N PRO A 327 -30.98 -9.71 -6.35
CA PRO A 327 -31.86 -8.63 -6.74
C PRO A 327 -31.02 -7.50 -7.37
N GLU A 328 -31.38 -7.08 -8.58
CA GLU A 328 -30.76 -5.92 -9.20
C GLU A 328 -31.30 -4.63 -8.55
N PRO A 329 -30.42 -3.69 -8.16
CA PRO A 329 -30.89 -2.42 -7.61
C PRO A 329 -31.62 -1.63 -8.70
N THR A 330 -32.74 -1.01 -8.33
CA THR A 330 -33.53 -0.14 -9.23
C THR A 330 -32.80 1.17 -9.51
N ASN A 331 -33.17 1.85 -10.60
CA ASN A 331 -32.63 3.18 -10.94
C ASN A 331 -32.88 4.20 -9.80
N LYS A 332 -34.00 4.06 -9.08
CA LYS A 332 -34.33 4.90 -7.92
C LYS A 332 -33.40 4.63 -6.74
N GLU A 333 -33.14 3.37 -6.41
CA GLU A 333 -32.22 3.00 -5.32
C GLU A 333 -30.79 3.45 -5.63
N LEU A 334 -30.32 3.28 -6.86
CA LEU A 334 -28.99 3.72 -7.29
C LEU A 334 -28.79 5.25 -7.19
N CYS A 335 -29.85 6.04 -7.35
CA CYS A 335 -29.80 7.50 -7.23
C CYS A 335 -30.28 8.04 -5.88
N ALA A 336 -30.68 7.18 -4.96
CA ALA A 336 -31.03 7.56 -3.59
C ALA A 336 -29.77 7.93 -2.78
N LYS A 337 -29.99 8.47 -1.58
CA LYS A 337 -28.91 8.80 -0.63
C LYS A 337 -27.98 7.59 -0.37
N GLU A 338 -28.57 6.40 -0.21
CA GLU A 338 -27.84 5.15 0.00
C GLU A 338 -27.44 4.44 -1.32
N GLY A 339 -27.52 5.12 -2.46
CA GLY A 339 -27.22 4.52 -3.76
C GLY A 339 -25.79 4.00 -3.90
N ALA A 340 -24.86 4.57 -3.12
CA ALA A 340 -23.50 4.03 -3.00
C ALA A 340 -23.48 2.62 -2.39
N LEU A 341 -24.24 2.40 -1.32
CA LEU A 341 -24.32 1.10 -0.66
C LEU A 341 -24.98 0.05 -1.56
N HIS A 342 -26.04 0.42 -2.28
CA HIS A 342 -26.70 -0.46 -3.26
C HIS A 342 -25.75 -0.88 -4.39
N ALA A 343 -24.95 0.07 -4.91
CA ALA A 343 -23.94 -0.21 -5.91
C ALA A 343 -22.83 -1.14 -5.38
N THR A 344 -22.36 -0.91 -4.15
CA THR A 344 -21.38 -1.77 -3.47
C THR A 344 -21.93 -3.19 -3.28
N ARG A 345 -23.21 -3.32 -2.88
CA ARG A 345 -23.87 -4.62 -2.73
C ARG A 345 -23.96 -5.37 -4.06
N PHE A 346 -24.31 -4.69 -5.14
CA PHE A 346 -24.30 -5.29 -6.48
C PHE A 346 -22.91 -5.82 -6.86
N LEU A 347 -21.85 -5.06 -6.61
CA LEU A 347 -20.48 -5.48 -6.88
C LEU A 347 -20.01 -6.62 -5.96
N PHE A 348 -20.48 -6.67 -4.71
CA PHE A 348 -20.28 -7.81 -3.82
C PHE A 348 -20.91 -9.08 -4.38
N GLU A 349 -22.16 -9.01 -4.85
CA GLU A 349 -22.86 -10.13 -5.47
C GLU A 349 -22.14 -10.61 -6.75
N LEU A 350 -21.60 -9.68 -7.53
CA LEU A 350 -20.76 -9.99 -8.69
C LEU A 350 -19.47 -10.72 -8.27
N ALA A 351 -18.76 -10.23 -7.26
CA ALA A 351 -17.50 -10.79 -6.79
C ALA A 351 -17.66 -12.24 -6.31
N ARG A 352 -18.66 -12.52 -5.46
CA ARG A 352 -18.87 -13.89 -4.95
C ARG A 352 -19.30 -14.92 -5.99
N ARG A 353 -19.93 -14.49 -7.09
CA ARG A 353 -20.27 -15.36 -8.23
C ARG A 353 -19.11 -15.58 -9.21
N HIS A 354 -18.10 -14.73 -9.14
CA HIS A 354 -16.91 -14.82 -9.99
C HIS A 354 -15.65 -14.86 -9.10
N PRO A 355 -15.44 -15.97 -8.37
CA PRO A 355 -14.38 -16.06 -7.37
C PRO A 355 -12.96 -15.90 -7.94
N ASN A 356 -12.78 -16.09 -9.25
CA ASN A 356 -11.47 -15.95 -9.89
C ASN A 356 -11.29 -14.60 -10.59
N LEU A 357 -12.24 -13.66 -10.50
CA LEU A 357 -11.99 -12.32 -11.03
C LEU A 357 -10.83 -11.66 -10.27
N PRO A 358 -9.83 -11.11 -10.97
CA PRO A 358 -8.76 -10.34 -10.34
C PRO A 358 -9.31 -9.18 -9.51
N GLU A 359 -8.70 -8.95 -8.35
CA GLU A 359 -9.01 -7.80 -7.50
C GLU A 359 -8.96 -6.48 -8.28
N ALA A 360 -7.94 -6.28 -9.12
CA ALA A 360 -7.79 -5.07 -9.93
C ALA A 360 -8.95 -4.84 -10.92
N VAL A 361 -9.58 -5.91 -11.42
CA VAL A 361 -10.79 -5.81 -12.26
C VAL A 361 -11.95 -5.30 -11.41
N LEU A 362 -12.17 -5.90 -10.24
CA LEU A 362 -13.21 -5.49 -9.30
C LEU A 362 -13.01 -4.03 -8.84
N ALA A 363 -11.76 -3.64 -8.58
CA ALA A 363 -11.39 -2.28 -8.23
C ALA A 363 -11.72 -1.26 -9.34
N LYS A 364 -11.51 -1.62 -10.61
CA LYS A 364 -11.94 -0.77 -11.75
C LYS A 364 -13.46 -0.72 -11.89
N LEU A 365 -14.15 -1.83 -11.65
CA LEU A 365 -15.61 -1.86 -11.66
C LEU A 365 -16.21 -0.96 -10.57
N TYR A 366 -15.56 -0.88 -9.41
CA TYR A 366 -15.94 0.05 -8.35
C TYR A 366 -15.87 1.51 -8.81
N ASP A 367 -14.75 1.91 -9.42
CA ASP A 367 -14.59 3.28 -9.96
C ASP A 367 -15.59 3.56 -11.08
N ALA A 368 -15.77 2.61 -12.00
CA ALA A 368 -16.72 2.72 -13.11
C ALA A 368 -18.16 2.86 -12.60
N SER A 369 -18.56 2.08 -11.59
CA SER A 369 -19.87 2.15 -10.95
C SER A 369 -20.12 3.52 -10.32
N ARG A 370 -19.12 4.07 -9.60
CA ARG A 370 -19.20 5.42 -9.04
C ARG A 370 -19.37 6.49 -10.12
N LYS A 371 -18.59 6.39 -11.21
CA LYS A 371 -18.67 7.31 -12.35
C LYS A 371 -20.03 7.24 -13.04
N LEU A 372 -20.51 6.04 -13.33
CA LEU A 372 -21.82 5.80 -13.94
C LEU A 372 -22.96 6.35 -13.10
N ARG A 373 -22.89 6.17 -11.77
CA ARG A 373 -23.88 6.75 -10.85
C ARG A 373 -23.89 8.27 -10.92
N GLY A 374 -22.70 8.90 -10.90
CA GLY A 374 -22.59 10.35 -11.07
C GLY A 374 -23.17 10.83 -12.40
N GLU A 375 -22.83 10.17 -13.50
CA GLU A 375 -23.33 10.50 -14.84
C GLU A 375 -24.85 10.36 -14.95
N CYS A 376 -25.41 9.19 -14.60
CA CYS A 376 -26.82 8.91 -14.82
C CYS A 376 -27.73 9.59 -13.80
N CYS A 377 -27.34 9.70 -12.53
CA CYS A 377 -28.19 10.35 -11.53
C CYS A 377 -28.22 11.88 -11.68
N SER A 378 -27.26 12.47 -12.40
CA SER A 378 -27.27 13.90 -12.77
C SER A 378 -27.79 14.15 -14.20
N SER A 379 -28.22 13.12 -14.92
CA SER A 379 -28.81 13.23 -16.25
C SER A 379 -30.19 13.90 -16.21
N LYS A 380 -30.60 14.52 -17.32
CA LYS A 380 -31.98 15.02 -17.52
C LYS A 380 -33.01 13.88 -17.48
N ASP A 381 -32.61 12.70 -17.92
CA ASP A 381 -33.39 11.47 -17.82
C ASP A 381 -32.50 10.36 -17.21
N PRO A 382 -32.55 10.18 -15.88
CA PRO A 382 -31.80 9.13 -15.21
C PRO A 382 -32.21 7.72 -15.64
N SER A 383 -33.49 7.49 -15.93
CA SER A 383 -34.00 6.16 -16.28
C SER A 383 -33.46 5.72 -17.63
N ALA A 384 -33.62 6.56 -18.65
CA ALA A 384 -33.10 6.26 -19.99
C ALA A 384 -31.56 6.11 -19.99
N CYS A 385 -30.85 6.89 -19.17
CA CYS A 385 -29.41 6.75 -19.01
C CYS A 385 -29.05 5.36 -18.46
N TRP A 386 -29.67 4.95 -17.35
CA TRP A 386 -29.39 3.66 -16.73
C TRP A 386 -29.75 2.49 -17.63
N ASP A 387 -30.89 2.54 -18.33
CA ASP A 387 -31.33 1.46 -19.21
C ASP A 387 -30.33 1.25 -20.36
N SER A 388 -29.85 2.35 -20.97
CA SER A 388 -28.78 2.30 -21.98
C SER A 388 -27.48 1.73 -21.43
N LYS A 389 -27.06 2.12 -20.21
CA LYS A 389 -25.83 1.60 -19.59
C LYS A 389 -25.97 0.13 -19.20
N ARG A 390 -27.12 -0.32 -18.70
CA ARG A 390 -27.38 -1.74 -18.39
C ARG A 390 -27.28 -2.62 -19.62
N GLN A 391 -27.84 -2.18 -20.75
CA GLN A 391 -27.71 -2.90 -22.02
C GLN A 391 -26.24 -3.09 -22.41
N ARG A 392 -25.43 -2.02 -22.35
CA ARG A 392 -23.99 -2.10 -22.62
C ARG A 392 -23.24 -2.99 -21.64
N ILE A 393 -23.56 -2.90 -20.34
CA ILE A 393 -22.96 -3.77 -19.31
C ILE A 393 -23.26 -5.24 -19.62
N ALA A 394 -24.50 -5.55 -19.98
CA ALA A 394 -24.91 -6.91 -20.32
C ALA A 394 -24.23 -7.43 -21.59
N SER A 395 -24.13 -6.61 -22.65
CA SER A 395 -23.60 -7.05 -23.95
C SER A 395 -22.07 -7.06 -24.04
N GLU A 396 -21.37 -6.18 -23.33
CA GLU A 396 -19.92 -6.01 -23.47
C GLU A 396 -19.18 -6.48 -22.21
N LEU A 397 -19.61 -6.01 -21.03
CA LEU A 397 -18.86 -6.18 -19.79
C LEU A 397 -18.98 -7.59 -19.22
N PHE A 398 -20.20 -8.15 -19.11
CA PHE A 398 -20.36 -9.50 -18.55
C PHE A 398 -19.62 -10.59 -19.34
N PRO A 399 -19.61 -10.61 -20.69
CA PRO A 399 -18.78 -11.53 -21.45
C PRO A 399 -17.27 -11.37 -21.16
N PHE A 400 -16.79 -10.13 -21.02
CA PHE A 400 -15.41 -9.86 -20.65
C PHE A 400 -15.08 -10.41 -19.25
N LEU A 401 -15.94 -10.17 -18.26
CA LEU A 401 -15.75 -10.67 -16.90
C LEU A 401 -15.76 -12.20 -16.84
N ALA A 402 -16.62 -12.85 -17.62
CA ALA A 402 -16.64 -14.31 -17.73
C ALA A 402 -15.30 -14.84 -18.28
N LYS A 403 -14.76 -14.22 -19.34
CA LYS A 403 -13.44 -14.58 -19.90
C LYS A 403 -12.31 -14.36 -18.89
N ALA A 404 -12.31 -13.25 -18.16
CA ALA A 404 -11.29 -12.96 -17.14
C ALA A 404 -11.35 -13.96 -15.97
N ASN A 405 -12.55 -14.26 -15.47
CA ASN A 405 -12.77 -15.28 -14.43
C ASN A 405 -12.35 -16.67 -14.90
N GLN A 406 -12.61 -17.03 -16.16
CA GLN A 406 -12.17 -18.31 -16.73
C GLN A 406 -10.63 -18.39 -16.82
N LEU A 407 -9.97 -17.34 -17.33
CA LEU A 407 -8.51 -17.29 -17.45
C LEU A 407 -7.84 -17.52 -16.10
N CYS A 408 -8.23 -16.76 -15.09
CA CYS A 408 -7.68 -16.91 -13.74
C CYS A 408 -8.09 -18.22 -13.07
N GLY A 409 -9.30 -18.71 -13.32
CA GLY A 409 -9.74 -20.01 -12.84
C GLY A 409 -8.92 -21.17 -13.42
N GLN A 410 -8.45 -21.07 -14.66
CA GLN A 410 -7.50 -22.02 -15.25
C GLN A 410 -6.12 -21.89 -14.63
N TYR A 411 -5.64 -20.65 -14.44
CA TYR A 411 -4.34 -20.38 -13.82
C TYR A 411 -4.24 -20.97 -12.40
N HIS A 412 -5.30 -20.90 -11.61
CA HIS A 412 -5.34 -21.49 -10.25
C HIS A 412 -5.30 -23.02 -10.22
N LYS A 413 -5.72 -23.69 -11.31
CA LYS A 413 -5.91 -25.15 -11.34
C LYS A 413 -4.75 -25.90 -11.98
N LEU A 414 -3.90 -25.21 -12.73
CA LEU A 414 -2.93 -25.84 -13.62
C LEU A 414 -1.51 -25.35 -13.31
N PRO A 415 -0.49 -26.23 -13.38
CA PRO A 415 0.89 -25.80 -13.44
C PRO A 415 1.10 -24.81 -14.59
N PHE A 416 2.02 -23.85 -14.43
CA PHE A 416 2.19 -22.73 -15.37
C PHE A 416 2.37 -23.17 -16.84
N LEU A 417 3.17 -24.20 -17.10
CA LEU A 417 3.41 -24.70 -18.46
C LEU A 417 2.15 -25.31 -19.09
N GLU A 418 1.37 -26.06 -18.31
CA GLU A 418 0.10 -26.66 -18.76
C GLU A 418 -0.97 -25.58 -18.97
N PHE A 419 -1.03 -24.58 -18.09
CA PHE A 419 -1.85 -23.39 -18.28
C PHE A 419 -1.51 -22.69 -19.61
N LYS A 420 -0.21 -22.45 -19.89
CA LYS A 420 0.23 -21.81 -21.13
C LYS A 420 -0.15 -22.62 -22.38
N LYS A 421 -0.05 -23.95 -22.30
CA LYS A 421 -0.47 -24.85 -23.38
C LYS A 421 -1.97 -24.71 -23.67
N ARG A 422 -2.82 -24.84 -22.64
CA ARG A 422 -4.28 -24.72 -22.83
C ARG A 422 -4.72 -23.33 -23.28
N LEU A 423 -4.03 -22.29 -22.81
CA LEU A 423 -4.27 -20.93 -23.25
C LEU A 423 -3.95 -20.77 -24.74
N ARG A 424 -2.84 -21.35 -25.22
CA ARG A 424 -2.51 -21.37 -26.65
C ARG A 424 -3.59 -22.08 -27.47
N ASP A 425 -4.05 -23.24 -27.02
CA ASP A 425 -5.10 -24.01 -27.70
C ASP A 425 -6.42 -23.21 -27.79
N SER A 426 -6.78 -22.50 -26.71
CA SER A 426 -7.96 -21.63 -26.68
C SER A 426 -7.83 -20.42 -27.60
N LEU A 427 -6.63 -19.85 -27.72
CA LEU A 427 -6.36 -18.69 -28.58
C LEU A 427 -6.26 -19.05 -30.07
N ALA A 428 -5.92 -20.30 -30.38
CA ALA A 428 -5.85 -20.80 -31.75
C ALA A 428 -7.23 -21.12 -32.35
N GLN A 429 -8.31 -21.09 -31.55
CA GLN A 429 -9.66 -21.27 -32.06
C GLN A 429 -10.12 -20.04 -32.86
N PRO A 430 -10.85 -20.22 -33.97
CA PRO A 430 -11.33 -19.11 -34.78
C PRO A 430 -12.28 -18.20 -33.98
N GLU A 431 -11.86 -16.97 -33.70
CA GLU A 431 -12.74 -15.92 -33.16
C GLU A 431 -13.49 -15.21 -34.31
N PRO A 432 -14.73 -14.72 -34.06
CA PRO A 432 -15.52 -14.02 -35.07
C PRO A 432 -14.91 -12.69 -35.55
N GLU A 433 -13.95 -12.13 -34.83
CA GLU A 433 -13.14 -10.98 -35.27
C GLU A 433 -11.65 -11.36 -35.33
N PRO A 434 -10.93 -11.02 -36.42
CA PRO A 434 -9.51 -11.28 -36.52
C PRO A 434 -8.75 -10.43 -35.50
N THR A 435 -7.99 -11.08 -34.61
CA THR A 435 -7.13 -10.35 -33.67
C THR A 435 -5.90 -9.79 -34.42
N PRO A 436 -5.57 -8.50 -34.32
CA PRO A 436 -4.45 -7.91 -35.08
C PRO A 436 -3.06 -8.30 -34.56
N ALA A 437 -2.97 -8.95 -33.39
CA ALA A 437 -1.71 -9.35 -32.77
C ALA A 437 -1.34 -10.82 -33.11
N PRO A 438 -0.04 -11.13 -33.31
CA PRO A 438 0.44 -12.51 -33.44
C PRO A 438 0.04 -13.39 -32.24
N LEU A 439 -0.33 -14.64 -32.49
CA LEU A 439 -0.77 -15.60 -31.47
C LEU A 439 0.18 -15.69 -30.26
N GLU A 440 1.49 -15.80 -30.51
CA GLU A 440 2.49 -15.91 -29.44
C GLU A 440 2.59 -14.62 -28.60
N GLN A 441 2.41 -13.44 -29.21
CA GLN A 441 2.40 -12.18 -28.46
C GLN A 441 1.18 -12.12 -27.52
N LEU A 442 0.00 -12.52 -28.02
CA LEU A 442 -1.23 -12.56 -27.23
C LEU A 442 -1.15 -13.59 -26.10
N LEU A 443 -0.54 -14.75 -26.38
CA LEU A 443 -0.28 -15.79 -25.39
C LEU A 443 0.59 -15.26 -24.25
N GLU A 444 1.73 -14.66 -24.57
CA GLU A 444 2.65 -14.12 -23.55
C GLU A 444 2.00 -12.98 -22.76
N GLN A 445 1.23 -12.11 -23.41
CA GLN A 445 0.50 -11.03 -22.74
C GLN A 445 -0.52 -11.58 -21.73
N ARG A 446 -1.37 -12.54 -22.14
CA ARG A 446 -2.39 -13.13 -21.25
C ARG A 446 -1.77 -14.01 -20.16
N ALA A 447 -0.67 -14.70 -20.44
CA ALA A 447 0.06 -15.47 -19.45
C ALA A 447 0.74 -14.58 -18.40
N SER A 448 1.39 -13.50 -18.85
CA SER A 448 1.99 -12.48 -17.96
C SER A 448 0.94 -11.80 -17.08
N PHE A 449 -0.23 -11.48 -17.64
CA PHE A 449 -1.36 -10.97 -16.88
C PHE A 449 -1.76 -11.95 -15.79
N ALA A 450 -1.99 -13.23 -16.15
CA ALA A 450 -2.44 -14.23 -15.19
C ALA A 450 -1.43 -14.44 -14.05
N ALA A 451 -0.14 -14.54 -14.39
CA ALA A 451 0.93 -14.71 -13.42
C ALA A 451 1.09 -13.53 -12.45
N SER A 452 0.72 -12.32 -12.89
CA SER A 452 0.84 -11.11 -12.06
C SER A 452 -0.43 -10.81 -11.27
N CYS A 453 -1.61 -11.14 -11.82
CA CYS A 453 -2.88 -10.53 -11.41
C CYS A 453 -3.98 -11.50 -10.99
N CYS A 454 -3.84 -12.79 -11.26
CA CYS A 454 -4.81 -13.76 -10.76
C CYS A 454 -4.55 -14.17 -9.30
N LEU A 455 -3.39 -13.84 -8.72
CA LEU A 455 -3.03 -14.23 -7.35
C LEU A 455 -3.96 -13.61 -6.29
N PRO A 456 -4.28 -14.31 -5.17
CA PRO A 456 -5.18 -13.82 -4.13
C PRO A 456 -4.80 -12.47 -3.49
N ASP A 457 -3.52 -12.11 -3.50
CA ASP A 457 -2.98 -10.86 -2.98
C ASP A 457 -2.13 -10.15 -4.05
N ALA A 458 -2.59 -10.20 -5.31
CA ALA A 458 -1.92 -9.53 -6.41
C ALA A 458 -1.74 -8.03 -6.14
N PRO A 459 -0.61 -7.42 -6.54
CA PRO A 459 -0.38 -6.01 -6.26
C PRO A 459 -1.33 -5.13 -7.08
N PRO A 460 -2.18 -4.31 -6.44
CA PRO A 460 -3.25 -3.59 -7.12
C PRO A 460 -2.69 -2.61 -8.17
N LEU A 461 -1.62 -1.90 -7.84
CA LEU A 461 -0.98 -0.94 -8.73
C LEU A 461 -0.32 -1.60 -9.95
N LEU A 462 0.28 -2.78 -9.77
CA LEU A 462 0.85 -3.53 -10.89
C LEU A 462 -0.26 -3.92 -11.87
N CYS A 463 -1.36 -4.43 -11.33
CA CYS A 463 -2.45 -4.97 -12.12
C CYS A 463 -3.36 -3.91 -12.73
N ALA A 464 -3.52 -2.76 -12.09
CA ALA A 464 -4.32 -1.65 -12.62
C ALA A 464 -3.82 -1.15 -13.99
N SER A 465 -2.53 -1.29 -14.28
CA SER A 465 -1.93 -0.96 -15.59
C SER A 465 -2.14 -2.03 -16.67
N LYS A 466 -2.54 -3.25 -16.28
CA LYS A 466 -2.69 -4.42 -17.17
C LYS A 466 -4.15 -4.81 -17.42
N VAL A 467 -5.04 -4.55 -16.46
CA VAL A 467 -6.50 -4.46 -16.69
C VAL A 467 -6.75 -3.15 -17.42
#